data_AF-A0A7U9GFF7-F1
#
_entry.id   AF-A0A7U9GFF7-F1
#
_cell.length_a   1.000
_cell.length_b   1.000
_cell.length_c   1.000
_cell.angle_alpha   90.00
_cell.angle_beta   90.00
_cell.angle_gamma   90.00
#
_symmetry.space_group_name_H-M   'P 1'
#
loop_
_entity.id
_entity.type
_entity.pdbx_description
1 polymer ?
#
loop_
_entity_poly.entity_id
_entity_poly.type
_entity_poly.pdbx_seq_one_letter_code
_entity_poly.pdbx_strand_id
1 'polypeptide(L)'
;MLPNLFKIAGEISPFCMHVAARSVATHAWSTFCDHSDVMSARGTGFALLASGSVQGAQDLAAIGHAVSLESRVPVMHFFDGFRTSHEIDKIVALSDEDLQALMPHERVETHRYRRMIPDRPVVRGNS
;
A
#
# COMPACT_ATOMS: atom_id res chain seq x y z
N MET A 1 6.17 -4.78 -10.97
CA MET A 1 6.68 -4.41 -9.63
C MET A 1 7.08 -5.63 -8.78
N LEU A 2 6.59 -6.84 -9.06
CA LEU A 2 6.79 -8.05 -8.21
C LEU A 2 8.19 -8.23 -7.59
N PRO A 3 9.32 -8.20 -8.34
CA PRO A 3 10.64 -8.39 -7.74
C PRO A 3 10.98 -7.36 -6.65
N ASN A 4 10.63 -6.09 -6.87
CA ASN A 4 10.87 -5.03 -5.89
C ASN A 4 9.97 -5.14 -4.67
N LEU A 5 8.78 -5.75 -4.78
CA LEU A 5 7.91 -5.98 -3.62
C LEU A 5 8.60 -6.88 -2.59
N PHE A 6 9.29 -7.94 -3.04
CA PHE A 6 10.09 -8.79 -2.14
C PHE A 6 11.19 -8.00 -1.42
N LYS A 7 11.86 -7.07 -2.12
CA LYS A 7 12.90 -6.22 -1.52
C LYS A 7 12.31 -5.23 -0.50
N ILE A 8 11.21 -4.57 -0.84
CA ILE A 8 10.53 -3.62 0.05
C ILE A 8 10.08 -4.32 1.34
N ALA A 9 9.46 -5.50 1.21
CA ALA A 9 9.05 -6.31 2.36
C ALA A 9 10.23 -6.83 3.17
N GLY A 10 11.27 -7.36 2.50
CA GLY A 10 12.47 -7.88 3.15
C GLY A 10 13.27 -6.81 3.92
N GLU A 11 13.23 -5.55 3.48
CA GLU A 11 13.89 -4.44 4.17
C GLU A 11 13.04 -3.83 5.31
N ILE A 12 11.81 -4.32 5.50
CA ILE A 12 10.89 -3.87 6.57
C ILE A 12 10.76 -2.34 6.52
N SER A 13 10.42 -1.85 5.32
CA SER A 13 10.26 -0.43 5.03
C SER A 13 8.77 -0.10 4.92
N PRO A 14 8.29 0.92 5.65
CA PRO A 14 6.90 1.35 5.56
C PRO A 14 6.62 1.84 4.13
N PHE A 15 5.58 1.30 3.52
CA PHE A 15 5.19 1.57 2.15
C PHE A 15 3.74 1.13 1.94
N CYS A 16 2.91 1.99 1.36
CA CYS A 16 1.55 1.65 0.95
C CYS A 16 1.43 1.77 -0.56
N MET A 17 0.95 0.71 -1.22
CA MET A 17 0.66 0.69 -2.64
C MET A 17 -0.85 0.60 -2.85
N HIS A 18 -1.40 1.50 -3.66
CA HIS A 18 -2.80 1.49 -4.05
C HIS A 18 -2.99 0.84 -5.42
N VAL A 19 -3.83 -0.19 -5.48
CA VAL A 19 -4.07 -0.96 -6.71
C VAL A 19 -5.56 -0.97 -7.03
N ALA A 20 -5.91 -0.41 -8.18
CA ALA A 20 -7.20 -0.70 -8.81
C ALA A 20 -7.08 -2.08 -9.46
N ALA A 21 -7.55 -3.12 -8.75
CA ALA A 21 -7.37 -4.52 -9.12
C ALA A 21 -8.02 -4.83 -10.47
N ARG A 22 -7.27 -5.53 -11.33
CA ARG A 22 -7.66 -5.85 -12.70
C ARG A 22 -7.25 -7.27 -13.11
N SER A 23 -7.92 -7.75 -14.14
CA SER A 23 -7.59 -9.04 -14.76
C SER A 23 -6.18 -9.07 -15.36
N VAL A 24 -5.44 -10.12 -15.04
CA VAL A 24 -4.19 -10.48 -15.72
C VAL A 24 -4.54 -11.13 -17.05
N ALA A 25 -3.92 -10.64 -18.13
CA ALA A 25 -4.12 -11.21 -19.45
C ALA A 25 -3.68 -12.69 -19.49
N THR A 26 -4.62 -13.58 -19.79
CA THR A 26 -4.39 -15.03 -19.94
C THR A 26 -4.57 -15.44 -21.39
N HIS A 27 -5.80 -15.76 -21.79
CA HIS A 27 -6.17 -16.04 -23.19
C HIS A 27 -6.54 -14.76 -23.96
N ALA A 28 -7.00 -13.73 -23.24
CA ALA A 28 -7.35 -12.42 -23.77
C ALA A 28 -6.96 -11.33 -22.77
N TRP A 29 -6.88 -10.10 -23.25
CA TRP A 29 -6.65 -8.92 -22.42
C TRP A 29 -7.99 -8.35 -21.92
N SER A 30 -8.01 -7.90 -20.66
CA SER A 30 -9.17 -7.26 -20.06
C SER A 30 -8.74 -6.09 -19.18
N THR A 31 -9.47 -4.98 -19.27
CA THR A 31 -9.33 -3.83 -18.37
C THR A 31 -10.18 -3.95 -17.12
N PHE A 32 -11.13 -4.89 -17.10
CA PHE A 32 -12.11 -5.03 -16.02
C PHE A 32 -11.51 -5.71 -14.79
N CYS A 33 -12.19 -5.53 -13.65
CA CYS A 33 -11.77 -6.06 -12.36
C CYS A 33 -11.91 -7.57 -12.24
N ASP A 34 -10.84 -8.17 -11.73
CA ASP A 34 -10.84 -9.34 -10.87
C ASP A 34 -9.63 -9.16 -9.90
N HIS A 35 -9.32 -10.16 -9.07
CA HIS A 35 -8.21 -10.06 -8.11
C HIS A 35 -6.93 -10.80 -8.57
N SER A 36 -6.84 -11.21 -9.83
CA SER A 36 -5.73 -12.05 -10.31
C SER A 36 -4.37 -11.34 -10.23
N ASP A 37 -4.31 -10.02 -10.42
CA ASP A 37 -3.09 -9.23 -10.27
C ASP A 37 -2.62 -9.15 -8.81
N VAL A 38 -3.50 -8.79 -7.88
CA VAL A 38 -3.21 -8.73 -6.44
C VAL A 38 -2.84 -10.12 -5.92
N MET A 39 -3.58 -11.16 -6.32
CA MET A 39 -3.32 -12.53 -5.88
C MET A 39 -2.01 -13.10 -6.43
N SER A 40 -1.50 -12.55 -7.54
CA SER A 40 -0.15 -12.85 -8.04
C SER A 40 0.96 -12.30 -7.12
N ALA A 41 0.65 -11.28 -6.32
CA ALA A 41 1.59 -10.64 -5.40
C ALA A 41 1.45 -11.12 -3.93
N ARG A 42 0.51 -12.02 -3.61
CA ARG A 42 0.28 -12.48 -2.21
C ARG A 42 1.50 -13.06 -1.51
N GLY A 43 2.43 -13.66 -2.27
CA GLY A 43 3.66 -14.26 -1.73
C GLY A 43 4.78 -13.27 -1.45
N THR A 44 4.59 -11.97 -1.74
CA THR A 44 5.66 -10.95 -1.65
C THR A 44 5.98 -10.50 -0.23
N GLY A 45 5.16 -10.88 0.76
CA GLY A 45 5.29 -10.43 2.15
C GLY A 45 4.57 -9.09 2.44
N PHE A 46 3.82 -8.55 1.47
CA PHE A 46 2.94 -7.42 1.69
C PHE A 46 1.68 -7.84 2.47
N ALA A 47 1.22 -7.01 3.39
CA ALA A 47 -0.12 -7.13 3.93
C ALA A 47 -1.14 -6.71 2.87
N LEU A 48 -2.16 -7.53 2.62
CA LEU A 48 -3.20 -7.24 1.64
C LEU A 48 -4.42 -6.63 2.36
N LEU A 49 -4.85 -5.45 1.92
CA LEU A 49 -5.98 -4.71 2.50
C LEU A 49 -6.99 -4.39 1.40
N ALA A 50 -8.18 -5.00 1.47
CA ALA A 50 -9.21 -4.86 0.45
C ALA A 50 -10.28 -3.85 0.88
N SER A 51 -10.69 -2.94 -0.01
CA SER A 51 -11.86 -2.07 0.16
C SER A 51 -12.96 -2.44 -0.83
N GLY A 52 -14.21 -2.44 -0.35
CA GLY A 52 -15.39 -2.84 -1.14
C GLY A 52 -16.34 -1.70 -1.53
N SER A 53 -16.00 -0.45 -1.19
CA SER A 53 -16.81 0.73 -1.49
C SER A 53 -15.93 1.97 -1.67
N VAL A 54 -16.48 3.04 -2.24
CA VAL A 54 -15.77 4.31 -2.45
C VAL A 54 -15.33 4.92 -1.10
N GLN A 55 -16.22 4.91 -0.10
CA GLN A 55 -15.88 5.35 1.26
C GLN A 55 -14.79 4.45 1.87
N GLY A 56 -14.95 3.12 1.76
CA GLY A 56 -13.98 2.17 2.27
C GLY A 56 -12.61 2.32 1.62
N ALA A 57 -12.53 2.72 0.35
CA ALA A 57 -11.27 2.98 -0.34
C ALA A 57 -10.52 4.17 0.26
N GLN A 58 -11.21 5.26 0.64
CA GLN A 58 -10.58 6.37 1.36
C GLN A 58 -10.10 5.94 2.74
N ASP A 59 -10.98 5.32 3.52
CA ASP A 59 -10.72 5.01 4.93
C ASP A 59 -9.59 3.98 5.06
N LEU A 60 -9.62 2.93 4.22
CA LEU A 60 -8.60 1.88 4.23
C LEU A 60 -7.29 2.32 3.58
N ALA A 61 -7.30 3.34 2.70
CA ALA A 61 -6.06 3.97 2.27
C ALA A 61 -5.34 4.65 3.44
N ALA A 62 -6.07 5.46 4.23
CA ALA A 62 -5.52 6.13 5.40
C ALA A 62 -5.01 5.12 6.44
N ILE A 63 -5.80 4.07 6.73
CA ILE A 63 -5.40 2.98 7.62
C ILE A 63 -4.17 2.24 7.08
N GLY A 64 -4.12 1.96 5.77
CA GLY A 64 -2.99 1.29 5.14
C GLY A 64 -1.67 2.03 5.33
N HIS A 65 -1.68 3.36 5.20
CA HIS A 65 -0.52 4.21 5.50
C HIS A 65 -0.14 4.18 6.98
N ALA A 66 -1.12 4.36 7.88
CA ALA A 66 -0.88 4.39 9.32
C ALA A 66 -0.31 3.06 9.85
N VAL A 67 -0.93 1.94 9.46
CA VAL A 67 -0.52 0.59 9.83
C VAL A 67 0.86 0.27 9.27
N SER A 68 1.14 0.67 8.02
CA SER A 68 2.47 0.43 7.44
C SER A 68 3.56 1.21 8.17
N LEU A 69 3.29 2.46 8.56
CA LEU A 69 4.23 3.28 9.35
C LEU A 69 4.49 2.66 10.74
N GLU A 70 3.44 2.18 11.40
CA GLU A 70 3.49 1.60 12.74
C GLU A 70 4.21 0.25 12.77
N SER A 71 3.76 -0.70 11.93
CA SER A 71 4.24 -2.08 11.89
C SER A 71 5.51 -2.25 11.06
N ARG A 72 5.79 -1.31 10.15
CA ARG A 72 6.86 -1.36 9.13
C ARG A 72 6.68 -2.50 8.11
N VAL A 73 5.52 -3.15 8.11
CA VAL A 73 5.12 -4.09 7.07
C VAL A 73 4.53 -3.29 5.91
N PRO A 74 4.98 -3.50 4.67
CA PRO A 74 4.37 -2.81 3.54
C PRO A 74 2.96 -3.32 3.28
N VAL A 75 2.06 -2.41 2.90
CA VAL A 75 0.64 -2.68 2.67
C VAL A 75 0.31 -2.52 1.19
N MET A 76 -0.43 -3.48 0.64
CA MET A 76 -1.10 -3.37 -0.65
C MET A 76 -2.58 -3.12 -0.39
N HIS A 77 -2.98 -1.85 -0.44
CA HIS A 77 -4.39 -1.49 -0.39
C HIS A 77 -4.97 -1.59 -1.80
N PHE A 78 -6.01 -2.40 -1.98
CA PHE A 78 -6.62 -2.63 -3.29
C PHE A 78 -8.15 -2.54 -3.24
N PHE A 79 -8.71 -2.16 -4.37
CA PHE A 79 -10.14 -2.04 -4.63
C PHE A 79 -10.44 -2.47 -6.06
N ASP A 80 -11.69 -2.81 -6.35
CA ASP A 80 -12.06 -3.34 -7.66
C ASP A 80 -11.96 -2.27 -8.75
N GLY A 81 -11.15 -2.54 -9.78
CA GLY A 81 -11.02 -1.68 -10.96
C GLY A 81 -12.35 -1.47 -11.70
N PHE A 82 -12.65 -0.24 -12.09
CA PHE A 82 -13.94 0.22 -12.62
C PHE A 82 -15.10 0.14 -11.63
N ARG A 83 -15.30 -1.02 -10.97
CA ARG A 83 -16.41 -1.24 -10.03
C ARG A 83 -16.37 -0.30 -8.83
N THR A 84 -15.21 -0.09 -8.22
CA THR A 84 -15.04 0.89 -7.13
C THR A 84 -14.21 2.08 -7.60
N SER A 85 -13.18 1.86 -8.43
CA SER A 85 -12.25 2.93 -8.80
C SER A 85 -12.85 4.04 -9.67
N HIS A 86 -13.97 3.77 -10.35
CA HIS A 86 -14.69 4.74 -11.20
C HIS A 86 -16.15 4.94 -10.75
N GLU A 87 -16.53 4.35 -9.61
CA GLU A 87 -17.83 4.62 -9.02
C GLU A 87 -17.83 6.01 -8.39
N ILE A 88 -18.87 6.78 -8.66
CA ILE A 88 -19.08 8.10 -8.06
C ILE A 88 -20.11 7.92 -6.96
N ASP A 89 -19.70 8.18 -5.72
CA ASP A 89 -20.55 8.14 -4.55
C ASP A 89 -20.31 9.35 -3.66
N LYS A 90 -21.31 9.71 -2.84
CA LYS A 90 -21.17 10.77 -1.86
C LYS A 90 -20.51 10.22 -0.59
N ILE A 91 -19.25 10.57 -0.39
CA ILE A 91 -18.46 10.15 0.77
C ILE A 91 -18.31 11.26 1.81
N VAL A 92 -17.98 10.87 3.03
CA VAL A 92 -17.46 11.77 4.06
C VAL A 92 -15.95 11.83 3.90
N ALA A 93 -15.46 12.98 3.44
CA ALA A 93 -14.02 13.19 3.26
C ALA A 93 -13.32 13.29 4.62
N LEU A 94 -12.17 12.63 4.75
CA LEU A 94 -11.27 12.84 5.88
C LEU A 94 -10.64 14.23 5.79
N SER A 95 -10.53 14.91 6.92
CA SER A 95 -9.80 16.17 7.03
C SER A 95 -8.29 15.93 7.13
N ASP A 96 -7.49 16.97 6.86
CA ASP A 96 -6.04 16.89 7.06
C ASP A 96 -5.70 16.66 8.54
N GLU A 97 -6.51 17.18 9.47
CA GLU A 97 -6.38 16.93 10.90
C GLU A 97 -6.58 15.45 11.24
N ASP A 98 -7.57 14.79 10.64
CA ASP A 98 -7.81 13.34 10.82
C ASP A 98 -6.60 12.54 10.32
N LEU A 99 -6.04 12.90 9.16
CA LEU A 99 -4.87 12.24 8.59
C LEU A 99 -3.61 12.46 9.44
N GLN A 100 -3.41 13.67 9.95
CA GLN A 100 -2.29 13.98 10.85
C GLN A 100 -2.39 13.21 12.17
N ALA A 101 -3.59 13.02 12.71
CA ALA A 101 -3.81 12.25 13.93
C ALA A 101 -3.39 10.77 13.77
N LEU A 102 -3.44 10.23 12.56
CA LEU A 102 -2.99 8.86 12.24
C LEU A 102 -1.48 8.72 12.07
N MET A 103 -0.73 9.83 12.06
CA MET A 103 0.71 9.85 11.77
C MET A 103 1.53 10.42 12.96
N PRO A 104 1.76 9.63 14.02
CA PRO A 104 2.54 10.09 15.16
C PRO A 104 3.97 10.47 14.75
N HIS A 105 4.39 11.69 15.11
CA HIS A 105 5.68 12.29 14.72
C HIS A 105 6.88 11.39 15.07
N GLU A 106 6.84 10.71 16.22
CA GLU A 106 7.88 9.78 16.67
C GLU A 106 8.13 8.64 15.67
N ARG A 107 7.07 8.10 15.06
CA ARG A 107 7.19 7.01 14.07
C ARG A 107 7.81 7.50 12.78
N VAL A 108 7.45 8.71 12.35
CA VAL A 108 8.06 9.36 11.18
C VAL A 108 9.55 9.61 11.42
N GLU A 109 9.92 10.13 12.58
CA GLU A 109 11.33 10.36 12.93
C GLU A 109 12.13 9.06 13.01
N THR A 110 11.55 8.01 13.58
CA THR A 110 12.17 6.68 13.61
C THR A 110 12.41 6.12 12.20
N HIS A 111 11.45 6.30 11.29
CA HIS A 111 11.63 5.94 9.89
C HIS A 111 12.75 6.76 9.23
N ARG A 112 12.73 8.09 9.41
CA ARG A 112 13.75 9.01 8.90
C ARG A 112 15.14 8.69 9.41
N TYR A 113 15.27 8.24 10.66
CA TYR A 113 16.55 7.82 11.21
C TYR A 113 17.12 6.67 10.40
N ARG A 114 16.32 5.71 9.94
CA ARG A 114 16.81 4.52 9.20
C ARG A 114 17.24 4.79 7.75
N ARG A 115 17.11 6.02 7.25
CA ARG A 115 17.49 6.37 5.87
C ARG A 115 18.99 6.17 5.63
N MET A 116 19.36 5.88 4.38
CA MET A 116 20.76 5.81 3.98
C MET A 116 21.28 7.23 3.72
N ILE A 117 22.30 7.65 4.47
CA ILE A 117 22.99 8.92 4.31
C ILE A 117 24.51 8.72 4.37
N PRO A 118 25.31 9.50 3.62
CA PRO A 118 26.77 9.37 3.64
C PRO A 118 27.38 9.57 5.04
N ASP A 119 26.82 10.48 5.84
CA ASP A 119 27.32 10.80 7.19
C ASP A 119 27.10 9.66 8.19
N ARG A 120 26.22 8.71 7.86
CA ARG A 120 25.98 7.51 8.66
C ARG A 120 25.66 6.31 7.76
N PRO A 121 26.68 5.71 7.14
CA PRO A 121 26.48 4.68 6.14
C PRO A 121 25.97 3.39 6.78
N VAL A 122 25.06 2.71 6.06
CA VAL A 122 24.52 1.40 6.43
C VAL A 122 24.47 0.56 5.15
N VAL A 123 24.89 -0.71 5.24
CA VAL A 123 24.78 -1.67 4.14
C VAL A 123 23.43 -2.39 4.24
N ARG A 124 22.71 -2.52 3.13
CA ARG A 124 21.43 -3.27 3.03
C ARG A 124 21.46 -4.22 1.84
N GLY A 125 20.78 -5.36 1.97
CA GLY A 125 20.61 -6.31 0.87
C GLY A 125 21.89 -7.08 0.53
N ASN A 126 22.70 -7.42 1.53
CA ASN A 126 23.79 -8.38 1.39
C ASN A 126 23.25 -9.78 1.04
N SER A 127 24.11 -10.57 0.40
CA SER A 127 23.90 -11.99 0.12
C SER A 127 24.24 -12.86 1.31
#